data_AF-A0A1Y5H189-F1
#
_entry.id   AF-A0A1Y5H189-F1
#
_cell.length_a   1.000
_cell.length_b   1.000
_cell.length_c   1.000
_cell.angle_alpha   90.00
_cell.angle_beta   90.00
_cell.angle_gamma   90.00
#
_symmetry.space_group_name_H-M   'P 1'
#
loop_
_entity.id
_entity.type
_entity.pdbx_description
1 polymer ?
#
loop_
_entity_poly.entity_id
_entity_poly.type
_entity_poly.pdbx_seq_one_letter_code
_entity_poly.pdbx_strand_id
1 'polypeptide(L)'
;MLGNHDWWLGAEQVSTAITDANITLLEDAATSITQDSCQFWLAGISDYWEGPHDIQKALAPIPEDQPIIAFTHNPDIFVEIPKRIELTLAGHTHGGQVYIPFIGRPIVPSDHGERFAIGHVIEQGRHLYVNPGLGTSILPIRFLVPPEVTLLHIVSSASTNQDIGNLKGQTL
;
A
#
# COMPACT_ATOMS: atom_id res chain seq x y z
N MET A 1 -4.41 3.28 8.40
CA MET A 1 -5.09 1.98 8.54
C MET A 1 -4.32 1.14 9.54
N LEU A 2 -4.95 0.08 10.03
CA LEU A 2 -4.39 -0.92 10.91
C LEU A 2 -3.74 -2.04 10.10
N GLY A 3 -2.59 -2.50 10.56
CA GLY A 3 -1.98 -3.74 10.09
C GLY A 3 -2.37 -4.93 10.95
N ASN A 4 -2.00 -6.14 10.51
CA ASN A 4 -2.27 -7.40 11.22
C ASN A 4 -1.80 -7.39 12.69
N HIS A 5 -0.68 -6.71 13.01
CA HIS A 5 -0.20 -6.60 14.39
C HIS A 5 -1.10 -5.72 15.27
N ASP A 6 -1.72 -4.68 14.71
CA ASP A 6 -2.67 -3.84 15.44
C ASP A 6 -3.94 -4.64 15.79
N TRP A 7 -4.39 -5.49 14.85
CA TRP A 7 -5.49 -6.43 15.09
C TRP A 7 -5.19 -7.44 16.19
N TRP A 8 -3.98 -8.00 16.20
CA TRP A 8 -3.56 -8.95 17.24
C TRP A 8 -3.45 -8.31 18.63
N LEU A 9 -3.03 -7.04 18.71
CA LEU A 9 -2.71 -6.36 19.97
C LEU A 9 -3.86 -5.52 20.54
N GLY A 10 -4.88 -5.23 19.73
CA GLY A 10 -6.08 -4.51 20.15
C GLY A 10 -6.49 -3.42 19.16
N ALA A 11 -7.18 -3.82 18.08
CA ALA A 11 -7.59 -2.91 17.00
C ALA A 11 -8.35 -1.67 17.51
N GLU A 12 -9.24 -1.85 18.50
CA GLU A 12 -10.04 -0.76 19.06
C GLU A 12 -9.16 0.25 19.81
N GLN A 13 -8.24 -0.25 20.64
CA GLN A 13 -7.32 0.59 21.42
C GLN A 13 -6.37 1.35 20.50
N VAL A 14 -5.81 0.66 19.50
CA VAL A 14 -4.93 1.28 18.49
C VAL A 14 -5.69 2.32 17.68
N SER A 15 -6.89 2.00 17.20
CA SER A 15 -7.74 2.95 16.46
C SER A 15 -8.00 4.21 17.28
N THR A 16 -8.37 4.05 18.55
CA THR A 16 -8.63 5.16 19.46
C THR A 16 -7.39 6.03 19.63
N ALA A 17 -6.22 5.43 19.86
CA ALA A 17 -4.97 6.16 20.01
C ALA A 17 -4.57 6.94 18.74
N ILE A 18 -4.80 6.37 17.55
CA ILE A 18 -4.56 7.03 16.26
C ILE A 18 -5.50 8.24 16.12
N THR A 19 -6.80 8.06 16.40
CA THR A 19 -7.78 9.14 16.25
C THR A 19 -7.59 10.25 17.29
N ASP A 20 -7.23 9.92 18.53
CA ASP A 20 -6.92 10.88 19.59
C ASP A 20 -5.68 11.72 19.26
N ALA A 21 -4.78 11.18 18.45
CA ALA A 21 -3.63 11.90 17.90
C ALA A 21 -3.97 12.79 16.68
N ASN A 22 -5.25 12.93 16.32
CA ASN A 22 -5.75 13.65 15.14
C ASN A 22 -5.26 13.06 13.81
N ILE A 23 -4.98 11.75 13.77
CA ILE A 23 -4.65 11.05 12.53
C ILE A 23 -5.93 10.46 11.95
N THR A 24 -6.21 10.77 10.68
CA THR A 24 -7.36 10.18 9.98
C THR A 24 -7.09 8.71 9.71
N LEU A 25 -7.88 7.84 10.35
CA LEU A 25 -7.88 6.42 10.09
C LEU A 25 -8.85 6.10 8.95
N LEU A 26 -8.35 5.50 7.87
CA LEU A 26 -9.14 5.01 6.75
C LEU A 26 -9.23 3.48 6.82
N GLU A 27 -10.23 2.96 7.53
CA GLU A 27 -10.62 1.54 7.54
C GLU A 27 -11.88 1.36 6.68
N ASP A 28 -11.73 0.73 5.51
CA ASP A 28 -12.77 0.62 4.50
C ASP A 28 -13.46 1.97 4.21
N ALA A 29 -12.64 2.99 4.02
CA ALA A 29 -13.06 4.37 3.89
C ALA A 29 -12.13 5.11 2.92
N ALA A 30 -12.62 6.22 2.36
CA ALA A 30 -11.85 7.03 1.44
C ALA A 30 -11.99 8.52 1.74
N THR A 31 -10.98 9.27 1.32
CA THR A 31 -10.96 10.73 1.36
C THR A 31 -10.43 11.29 0.05
N SER A 32 -10.91 12.47 -0.33
CA SER A 32 -10.37 13.20 -1.49
C SER A 32 -9.13 13.98 -1.07
N ILE A 33 -8.06 13.83 -1.82
CA ILE A 33 -6.84 14.63 -1.71
C ILE A 33 -6.81 15.60 -2.89
N THR A 34 -6.73 16.89 -2.59
CA THR A 34 -6.59 17.94 -3.59
C THR A 34 -5.32 18.72 -3.32
N GLN A 35 -4.44 18.77 -4.32
CA GLN A 35 -3.22 19.57 -4.29
C GLN A 35 -3.11 20.33 -5.62
N ASP A 36 -3.13 21.66 -5.53
CA ASP A 36 -3.21 22.55 -6.69
C ASP A 36 -4.37 22.18 -7.63
N SER A 37 -4.08 21.83 -8.88
CA SER A 37 -5.07 21.37 -9.86
C SER A 37 -5.23 19.85 -9.93
N CYS A 38 -4.53 19.11 -9.07
CA CYS A 38 -4.60 17.65 -9.03
C CYS A 38 -5.52 17.19 -7.91
N GLN A 39 -6.51 16.37 -8.26
CA GLN A 39 -7.41 15.74 -7.30
C GLN A 39 -7.43 14.23 -7.53
N PHE A 40 -7.33 13.46 -6.46
CA PHE A 40 -7.52 12.01 -6.46
C PHE A 40 -8.13 11.55 -5.14
N TRP A 41 -8.65 10.34 -5.12
CA TRP A 41 -9.17 9.71 -3.91
C TRP A 41 -8.13 8.75 -3.34
N LEU A 42 -7.92 8.88 -2.03
CA LEU A 42 -7.13 7.94 -1.26
C LEU A 42 -8.09 7.00 -0.51
N ALA A 43 -8.08 5.72 -0.86
CA ALA A 43 -8.94 4.70 -0.27
C ALA A 43 -8.11 3.76 0.62
N GLY A 44 -8.46 3.68 1.91
CA GLY A 44 -7.92 2.68 2.83
C GLY A 44 -8.82 1.45 2.84
N ILE A 45 -8.24 0.28 2.55
CA ILE A 45 -8.93 -1.01 2.62
C ILE A 45 -8.32 -1.77 3.79
N SER A 46 -9.15 -2.21 4.74
CA SER A 46 -8.69 -2.88 5.95
C SER A 46 -7.84 -4.11 5.65
N ASP A 47 -7.03 -4.54 6.62
CA ASP A 47 -6.14 -5.69 6.48
C ASP A 47 -6.87 -6.94 5.95
N TYR A 48 -6.28 -7.62 4.97
CA TYR A 48 -6.90 -8.77 4.30
C TYR A 48 -7.03 -10.01 5.18
N TRP A 49 -6.05 -10.26 6.05
CA TRP A 49 -6.02 -11.47 6.86
C TRP A 49 -6.76 -11.30 8.18
N GLU A 50 -6.66 -10.13 8.79
CA GLU A 50 -7.16 -9.90 10.16
C GLU A 50 -8.31 -8.89 10.23
N GLY A 51 -8.43 -8.02 9.23
CA GLY A 51 -9.46 -6.99 9.16
C GLY A 51 -10.73 -7.46 8.44
N PRO A 52 -11.84 -6.73 8.59
CA PRO A 52 -13.10 -7.05 7.93
C PRO A 52 -13.08 -6.83 6.41
N HIS A 53 -12.09 -6.08 5.90
CA HIS A 53 -11.86 -5.68 4.50
C HIS A 53 -13.11 -5.62 3.60
N ASP A 54 -13.54 -4.41 3.28
CA ASP A 54 -14.69 -4.19 2.39
C ASP A 54 -14.34 -3.18 1.31
N ILE A 55 -13.92 -3.70 0.15
CA ILE A 55 -13.58 -2.92 -1.03
C ILE A 55 -14.78 -2.07 -1.48
N GLN A 56 -15.99 -2.62 -1.45
CA GLN A 56 -17.18 -1.90 -1.92
C GLN A 56 -17.48 -0.71 -1.01
N LYS A 57 -17.40 -0.91 0.30
CA LYS A 57 -17.57 0.16 1.29
C LYS A 57 -16.49 1.24 1.16
N ALA A 58 -15.22 0.84 0.97
CA ALA A 58 -14.12 1.78 0.76
C ALA A 58 -14.32 2.66 -0.48
N LEU A 59 -14.87 2.09 -1.56
CA LEU A 59 -15.06 2.77 -2.84
C LEU A 59 -16.43 3.46 -2.98
N ALA A 60 -17.41 3.13 -2.14
CA ALA A 60 -18.77 3.68 -2.17
C ALA A 60 -18.87 5.22 -2.26
N PRO A 61 -18.03 6.02 -1.57
CA PRO A 61 -18.11 7.48 -1.65
C PRO A 61 -17.46 8.06 -2.92
N ILE A 62 -16.77 7.26 -3.74
CA ILE A 62 -15.92 7.74 -4.83
C ILE A 62 -16.70 7.77 -6.16
N PRO A 63 -16.87 8.95 -6.81
CA PRO A 63 -17.53 9.04 -8.12
C PRO A 63 -16.78 8.30 -9.23
N GLU A 64 -17.52 7.64 -10.15
CA GLU A 64 -16.97 6.72 -11.18
C GLU A 64 -15.74 7.23 -11.95
N ASP A 65 -15.72 8.51 -12.31
CA ASP A 65 -14.67 9.08 -13.17
C ASP A 65 -13.53 9.76 -12.39
N GLN A 66 -13.34 9.42 -11.11
CA GLN A 66 -12.29 9.99 -10.27
C GLN A 66 -11.13 9.01 -10.09
N PRO A 67 -9.86 9.46 -10.17
CA PRO A 67 -8.70 8.60 -9.96
C PRO A 67 -8.57 8.20 -8.49
N ILE A 68 -8.16 6.97 -8.26
CA ILE A 68 -8.12 6.28 -6.98
C ILE A 68 -6.74 5.67 -6.74
N ILE A 69 -6.13 6.06 -5.62
CA ILE A 69 -5.01 5.34 -5.03
C ILE A 69 -5.55 4.61 -3.82
N ALA A 70 -5.45 3.28 -3.83
CA ALA A 70 -5.77 2.47 -2.67
C ALA A 70 -4.51 2.18 -1.86
N PHE A 71 -4.68 1.99 -0.56
CA PHE A 71 -3.66 1.37 0.27
C PHE A 71 -4.29 0.35 1.21
N THR A 72 -3.55 -0.72 1.43
CA THR A 72 -3.87 -1.82 2.34
C THR A 72 -2.59 -2.23 3.07
N HIS A 73 -2.67 -2.98 4.16
CA HIS A 73 -1.49 -3.51 4.83
C HIS A 73 -1.03 -4.76 4.08
N ASN A 74 -1.94 -5.68 3.80
CA ASN A 74 -1.64 -6.98 3.20
C ASN A 74 -1.88 -6.97 1.67
N PRO A 75 -0.86 -7.29 0.84
CA PRO A 75 -1.00 -7.26 -0.61
C PRO A 75 -1.86 -8.38 -1.20
N ASP A 76 -2.20 -9.43 -0.45
CA ASP A 76 -2.92 -10.58 -0.99
C ASP A 76 -4.31 -10.22 -1.53
N ILE A 77 -4.94 -9.17 -0.98
CA ILE A 77 -6.20 -8.62 -1.49
C ILE A 77 -6.11 -8.15 -2.95
N PHE A 78 -4.90 -7.94 -3.50
CA PHE A 78 -4.70 -7.41 -4.85
C PHE A 78 -5.39 -8.22 -5.94
N VAL A 79 -5.61 -9.52 -5.73
CA VAL A 79 -6.34 -10.34 -6.70
C VAL A 79 -7.80 -9.90 -6.85
N GLU A 80 -8.38 -9.30 -5.80
CA GLU A 80 -9.77 -8.83 -5.71
C GLU A 80 -9.93 -7.35 -6.09
N ILE A 81 -8.82 -6.60 -6.19
CA ILE A 81 -8.84 -5.16 -6.49
C ILE A 81 -9.43 -4.90 -7.89
N PRO A 82 -10.43 -4.00 -8.02
CA PRO A 82 -11.04 -3.69 -9.30
C PRO A 82 -10.11 -2.83 -10.18
N LYS A 83 -10.28 -2.94 -11.50
CA LYS A 83 -9.46 -2.21 -12.50
C LYS A 83 -9.58 -0.69 -12.45
N ARG A 84 -10.60 -0.16 -11.77
CA ARG A 84 -10.81 1.28 -11.60
C ARG A 84 -9.81 1.91 -10.62
N ILE A 85 -9.10 1.11 -9.82
CA ILE A 85 -8.02 1.60 -8.96
C ILE A 85 -6.72 1.66 -9.77
N GLU A 86 -6.15 2.86 -9.91
CA GLU A 86 -4.94 3.12 -10.69
C GLU A 86 -3.68 2.56 -10.01
N LEU A 87 -3.64 2.57 -8.68
CA LEU A 87 -2.52 2.08 -7.89
C LEU A 87 -2.97 1.59 -6.51
N THR A 88 -2.51 0.40 -6.13
CA THR A 88 -2.63 -0.13 -4.76
C THR A 88 -1.26 -0.14 -4.09
N LEU A 89 -1.17 0.44 -2.91
CA LEU A 89 0.01 0.41 -2.05
C LEU A 89 -0.17 -0.63 -0.95
N ALA A 90 0.84 -1.45 -0.71
CA ALA A 90 0.80 -2.47 0.33
C ALA A 90 2.14 -2.60 1.07
N GLY A 91 2.09 -3.26 2.22
CA GLY A 91 3.24 -3.61 3.04
C GLY A 91 3.18 -5.07 3.45
N HIS A 92 3.18 -5.32 4.76
CA HIS A 92 2.99 -6.62 5.42
C HIS A 92 4.07 -7.69 5.18
N THR A 93 4.57 -7.87 3.96
CA THR A 93 5.47 -8.98 3.61
C THR A 93 6.89 -8.82 4.17
N HIS A 94 7.28 -7.58 4.51
CA HIS A 94 8.64 -7.17 4.81
C HIS A 94 9.69 -7.62 3.75
N GLY A 95 9.26 -7.87 2.50
CA GLY A 95 10.12 -8.47 1.49
C GLY A 95 10.62 -9.88 1.84
N GLY A 96 9.93 -10.61 2.72
CA GLY A 96 10.35 -11.89 3.30
C GLY A 96 11.46 -11.78 4.34
N GLN A 97 11.96 -10.57 4.63
CA GLN A 97 13.10 -10.22 5.48
C GLN A 97 14.46 -10.83 5.11
N VAL A 98 14.49 -12.02 4.51
CA VAL A 98 15.70 -12.76 4.14
C VAL A 98 15.61 -13.19 2.69
N TYR A 99 16.60 -12.77 1.90
CA TYR A 99 16.82 -13.25 0.55
C TYR A 99 18.15 -13.99 0.49
N ILE A 100 18.13 -15.26 0.12
CA ILE A 100 19.32 -16.09 0.00
C ILE A 100 19.65 -16.24 -1.49
N PRO A 101 20.84 -15.83 -1.96
CA PRO A 101 21.23 -16.01 -3.35
C PRO A 101 21.03 -17.46 -3.81
N PHE A 102 20.49 -17.64 -5.01
CA PHE A 102 20.16 -18.94 -5.63
C PHE A 102 19.01 -19.75 -4.99
N ILE A 103 18.56 -19.41 -3.77
CA ILE A 103 17.44 -20.08 -3.09
C ILE A 103 16.16 -19.22 -3.12
N GLY A 104 16.29 -17.89 -3.06
CA GLY A 104 15.15 -16.97 -2.96
C GLY A 104 14.79 -16.63 -1.52
N ARG A 105 13.54 -16.26 -1.28
CA ARG A 105 13.02 -15.98 0.08
C ARG A 105 12.49 -17.28 0.68
N PRO A 106 13.05 -17.75 1.80
CA PRO A 106 12.56 -18.97 2.44
C PRO A 106 11.12 -18.83 2.96
N ILE A 107 10.74 -17.60 3.34
CA ILE A 107 9.43 -17.27 3.90
C ILE A 107 9.01 -15.93 3.30
N VAL A 108 7.78 -15.87 2.83
CA VAL A 108 7.09 -14.62 2.49
C VAL A 108 5.71 -14.70 3.17
N PRO A 109 5.33 -13.74 4.03
CA PRO A 109 3.99 -13.69 4.60
C PRO A 109 3.03 -13.18 3.51
N SER A 110 2.63 -14.10 2.63
CA SER A 110 1.66 -13.89 1.55
C SER A 110 1.22 -15.25 1.04
N ASP A 111 -0.07 -15.44 0.81
CA ASP A 111 -0.67 -16.63 0.18
C ASP A 111 -0.23 -16.76 -1.29
N HIS A 112 0.33 -15.69 -1.85
CA HIS A 112 0.89 -15.63 -3.19
C HIS A 112 2.42 -15.64 -3.22
N GLY A 113 3.07 -15.73 -2.06
CA GLY A 113 4.52 -15.91 -1.91
C GLY A 113 5.32 -14.83 -2.64
N GLU A 114 6.32 -15.26 -3.43
CA GLU A 114 7.23 -14.37 -4.17
C GLU A 114 6.51 -13.37 -5.10
N ARG A 115 5.29 -13.70 -5.55
CA ARG A 115 4.50 -12.83 -6.45
C ARG A 115 4.23 -11.46 -5.84
N PHE A 116 3.98 -11.39 -4.54
CA PHE A 116 3.69 -10.15 -3.82
C PHE A 116 4.73 -9.84 -2.74
N ALA A 117 5.92 -10.45 -2.82
CA ALA A 117 6.93 -10.29 -1.80
C ALA A 117 7.43 -8.84 -1.68
N ILE A 118 7.76 -8.16 -2.78
CA ILE A 118 8.31 -6.80 -2.77
C ILE A 118 8.22 -6.16 -4.15
N GLY A 119 8.08 -4.84 -4.21
CA GLY A 119 8.26 -4.04 -5.40
C GLY A 119 6.97 -3.82 -6.19
N HIS A 120 7.13 -3.40 -7.45
CA HIS A 120 6.02 -3.05 -8.34
C HIS A 120 5.56 -4.26 -9.16
N VAL A 121 4.30 -4.64 -8.97
CA VAL A 121 3.62 -5.72 -9.66
C VAL A 121 2.55 -5.13 -10.57
N ILE A 122 2.50 -5.58 -11.83
CA ILE A 122 1.50 -5.16 -12.81
C ILE A 122 0.77 -6.39 -13.33
N GLU A 123 -0.55 -6.42 -13.15
CA GLU A 123 -1.38 -7.54 -13.61
C GLU A 123 -2.69 -7.06 -14.22
N GLN A 124 -2.92 -7.45 -15.46
CA GLN A 124 -4.17 -7.14 -16.18
C GLN A 124 -4.51 -5.63 -16.20
N GLY A 125 -3.48 -4.78 -16.16
CA GLY A 125 -3.60 -3.31 -16.10
C GLY A 125 -3.76 -2.72 -14.70
N ARG A 126 -3.79 -3.54 -13.64
CA ARG A 126 -3.77 -3.10 -12.24
C ARG A 126 -2.34 -3.00 -11.74
N HIS A 127 -2.08 -2.04 -10.85
CA HIS A 127 -0.75 -1.78 -10.31
C HIS A 127 -0.76 -2.00 -8.78
N LEU A 128 0.20 -2.77 -8.29
CA LEU A 128 0.46 -2.99 -6.86
C LEU A 128 1.91 -2.60 -6.55
N TYR A 129 2.14 -1.82 -5.51
CA TYR A 129 3.47 -1.59 -4.97
C TYR A 129 3.57 -2.12 -3.54
N VAL A 130 4.44 -3.12 -3.33
CA VAL A 130 4.68 -3.72 -2.00
C VAL A 130 6.00 -3.20 -1.43
N ASN A 131 5.91 -2.34 -0.42
CA ASN A 131 7.09 -1.80 0.27
C ASN A 131 7.57 -2.79 1.36
N PRO A 132 8.88 -3.07 1.48
CA PRO A 132 9.41 -4.00 2.48
C PRO A 132 9.44 -3.42 3.89
N GLY A 133 9.05 -2.16 4.09
CA GLY A 133 9.05 -1.46 5.38
C GLY A 133 10.45 -1.09 5.90
N LEU A 134 10.45 -0.34 7.00
CA LEU A 134 11.68 0.10 7.68
C LEU A 134 12.14 -0.88 8.77
N GLY A 135 11.20 -1.53 9.45
CA GLY A 135 11.44 -2.39 10.61
C GLY A 135 11.38 -3.88 10.30
N THR A 136 11.34 -4.71 11.33
CA THR A 136 11.20 -6.16 11.21
C THR A 136 9.87 -6.63 11.79
N SER A 137 9.43 -7.83 11.42
CA SER A 137 8.28 -8.53 11.96
C SER A 137 8.71 -9.87 12.54
N ILE A 138 8.13 -10.23 13.69
CA ILE A 138 8.36 -11.47 14.47
C ILE A 138 9.82 -11.69 14.92
N LEU A 139 10.75 -11.86 13.98
CA LEU A 139 12.17 -11.98 14.22
C LEU A 139 12.91 -10.71 13.78
N PRO A 140 13.84 -10.17 14.60
CA PRO A 140 14.58 -8.95 14.29
C PRO A 140 15.76 -9.24 13.33
N ILE A 141 15.48 -9.83 12.18
CA ILE A 141 16.49 -10.27 11.20
C ILE A 141 16.16 -9.66 9.85
N ARG A 142 17.17 -9.11 9.17
CA ARG A 142 17.12 -8.78 7.74
C ARG A 142 18.41 -9.23 7.07
N PHE A 143 18.30 -9.88 5.92
CA PHE A 143 19.46 -10.28 5.12
C PHE A 143 19.16 -10.11 3.64
N LEU A 144 19.91 -9.23 2.96
CA LEU A 144 19.72 -8.87 1.56
C LEU A 144 18.31 -8.39 1.19
N VAL A 145 17.57 -7.85 2.18
CA VAL A 145 16.28 -7.16 2.02
C VAL A 145 16.37 -5.85 2.82
N PRO A 146 17.00 -4.80 2.25
CA PRO A 146 17.25 -3.55 2.97
C PRO A 146 15.93 -2.84 3.36
N PRO A 147 15.92 -2.07 4.46
CA PRO A 147 14.85 -1.12 4.75
C PRO A 147 14.66 -0.13 3.60
N GLU A 148 13.41 0.28 3.33
CA GLU A 148 13.09 1.15 2.20
C GLU A 148 12.13 2.29 2.58
N VAL A 149 12.46 3.51 2.14
CA VAL A 149 11.52 4.63 2.02
C VAL A 149 11.27 4.87 0.54
N THR A 150 10.01 4.76 0.11
CA THR A 150 9.63 5.00 -1.29
C THR A 150 9.12 6.43 -1.45
N LEU A 151 9.65 7.14 -2.46
CA LEU A 151 9.08 8.39 -2.94
C LEU A 151 8.31 8.11 -4.23
N LEU A 152 6.98 8.23 -4.17
CA LEU A 152 6.11 8.08 -5.34
C LEU A 152 5.76 9.44 -5.91
N HIS A 153 6.11 9.64 -7.18
CA HIS A 153 5.71 10.83 -7.93
C HIS A 153 4.44 10.53 -8.71
N ILE A 154 3.34 11.13 -8.29
CA ILE A 154 2.04 11.01 -8.94
C ILE A 154 1.87 12.22 -9.86
N VAL A 155 1.57 11.95 -11.13
CA VAL A 155 1.32 12.98 -12.14
C VAL A 155 -0.04 12.76 -12.76
N SER A 156 -0.72 13.84 -13.14
CA SER A 156 -1.95 13.74 -13.93
C SER A 156 -1.61 13.16 -15.30
N SER A 157 -2.52 12.36 -15.88
CA SER A 157 -2.37 11.90 -17.26
C SER A 157 -2.41 13.05 -18.27
N ALA A 158 -2.92 14.22 -17.89
CA ALA A 158 -2.87 15.44 -18.67
C ALA A 158 -1.53 16.20 -18.56
N SER A 159 -0.63 15.79 -17.65
CA SER A 159 0.72 16.36 -17.51
C SER A 159 1.55 16.08 -18.77
N THR A 160 2.24 17.08 -19.27
CA THR A 160 3.07 16.92 -20.48
C THR A 160 4.41 16.26 -20.14
N ASN A 161 5.07 15.64 -21.12
CA ASN A 161 6.39 15.00 -20.93
C ASN A 161 7.49 15.94 -20.35
N GLN A 162 7.31 17.26 -20.42
CA GLN A 162 8.21 18.23 -19.77
C GLN A 162 8.12 18.19 -18.24
N ASP A 163 6.95 17.92 -17.68
CA ASP A 163 6.72 17.91 -16.23
C ASP A 163 7.40 16.71 -15.57
N ILE A 164 7.40 15.56 -16.25
CA ILE A 164 8.03 14.30 -15.80
C ILE A 164 9.57 14.39 -15.85
N GLY A 165 10.12 15.13 -16.83
CA GLY A 165 11.56 15.36 -16.97
C GLY A 165 12.16 16.19 -15.83
N ASN A 166 11.41 17.18 -15.33
CA ASN A 166 11.85 18.04 -14.22
C ASN A 166 11.90 17.30 -12.87
N LEU A 167 11.05 16.28 -12.67
CA LEU A 167 11.07 15.46 -11.44
C LEU A 167 12.33 14.60 -11.34
N LYS A 168 12.89 14.14 -12.47
CA LYS A 168 14.18 13.42 -12.48
C LYS A 168 15.38 14.30 -12.09
N GLY A 169 15.25 15.61 -12.15
CA GLY A 169 16.29 16.57 -11.75
C GLY A 169 16.32 16.88 -10.25
N GLN A 170 15.32 16.42 -9.49
CA GLN A 170 15.24 16.56 -8.03
C GLN A 170 15.61 15.23 -7.37
N THR A 171 16.86 14.82 -7.50
CA THR A 171 17.41 13.75 -6.66
C THR A 171 17.99 14.40 -5.41
N LEU A 172 17.59 13.97 -4.22
CA LEU A 172 18.26 14.33 -2.96
C LEU A 172 19.71 13.82 -2.94
#